data_AF-A0A661U8P6-F1
#
_entry.id   AF-A0A661U8P6-F1
#
_cell.length_a   1.000
_cell.length_b   1.000
_cell.length_c   1.000
_cell.angle_alpha   90.00
_cell.angle_beta   90.00
_cell.angle_gamma   90.00
#
_symmetry.space_group_name_H-M   'P 1'
#
loop_
_entity.id
_entity.type
_entity.pdbx_description
1 polymer ?
#
loop_
_entity_poly.entity_id
_entity_poly.type
_entity_poly.pdbx_seq_one_letter_code
_entity_poly.pdbx_strand_id
1 'polypeptide(L)'
;MDPEGKGKDKPKYIDDDVLGFMEAKGAKTEGEKGTADRRRGVLEVARAISMTPYVGDITYNAKSGEKGRTSLYGTEVHATRYQYGFAMTPERLAHKERVFDTLDAIVNLGEVAGNHSRFLFDFSPESIVFRLTQDPAPRLLYCFQQEDDGTIHVPELVRRLRAGDIVPDELYIGGPIASDADLKSFDSIHLFDGVKAGLEAFKKAVRNELNRSSVGGN
;
A
#
# COMPACT_ATOMS: atom_id res chain seq x y z
N MET A 1 -14.42 7.91 14.00
CA MET A 1 -13.68 8.18 15.25
C MET A 1 -14.60 7.85 16.40
N ASP A 2 -14.30 6.81 17.17
CA ASP A 2 -15.02 6.49 18.42
C ASP A 2 -14.72 7.59 19.45
N PRO A 3 -15.67 8.45 19.81
CA PRO A 3 -15.43 9.56 20.74
C PRO A 3 -15.26 9.09 22.20
N GLU A 4 -15.45 7.81 22.52
CA GLU A 4 -15.46 7.32 23.89
C GLU A 4 -14.35 6.29 24.23
N GLY A 5 -13.75 5.64 23.23
CA GLY A 5 -12.50 4.88 23.35
C GLY A 5 -12.43 3.94 24.55
N LYS A 6 -13.48 3.14 24.76
CA LYS A 6 -13.59 2.18 25.88
C LYS A 6 -14.30 0.89 25.48
N GLY A 7 -13.52 -0.17 25.25
CA GLY A 7 -14.02 -1.55 25.32
C GLY A 7 -13.24 -2.56 24.47
N LYS A 8 -12.77 -3.65 25.09
CA LYS A 8 -12.15 -4.79 24.38
C LYS A 8 -13.14 -5.59 23.52
N ASP A 9 -14.45 -5.45 23.77
CA ASP A 9 -15.51 -6.33 23.26
C ASP A 9 -16.61 -5.61 22.43
N LYS A 10 -16.31 -4.45 21.82
CA LYS A 10 -17.27 -3.76 20.93
C LYS A 10 -16.81 -3.82 19.46
N PRO A 11 -17.75 -3.74 18.48
CA PRO A 11 -17.44 -3.84 17.06
C PRO A 11 -16.46 -2.73 16.66
N LYS A 12 -15.17 -3.07 16.64
CA LYS A 12 -14.09 -2.15 16.28
C LYS A 12 -14.34 -1.70 14.86
N TYR A 13 -14.24 -0.41 14.57
CA TYR A 13 -14.26 0.04 13.19
C TYR A 13 -13.08 -0.59 12.42
N ILE A 14 -13.21 -0.71 11.11
CA ILE A 14 -12.18 -1.34 10.28
C ILE A 14 -10.87 -0.55 10.30
N ASP A 15 -10.94 0.78 10.35
CA ASP A 15 -9.80 1.68 10.45
C ASP A 15 -9.02 1.48 11.76
N ASP A 16 -9.70 1.41 12.92
CA ASP A 16 -9.05 1.15 14.21
C ASP A 16 -8.34 -0.21 14.24
N ASP A 17 -8.85 -1.19 13.51
CA ASP A 17 -8.28 -2.53 13.46
C ASP A 17 -7.07 -2.62 12.51
N VAL A 18 -7.22 -2.04 11.32
CA VAL A 18 -6.22 -2.08 10.24
C VAL A 18 -5.11 -1.05 10.47
N LEU A 19 -5.47 0.20 10.76
CA LEU A 19 -4.55 1.34 10.90
C LEU A 19 -4.09 1.57 12.34
N GLY A 20 -4.88 1.09 13.31
CA GLY A 20 -4.62 1.34 14.72
C GLY A 20 -5.07 2.73 15.16
N PHE A 21 -4.95 3.00 16.46
CA PHE A 21 -5.36 4.27 17.06
C PHE A 21 -4.51 4.59 18.28
N MET A 22 -4.52 5.87 18.65
CA MET A 22 -3.98 6.35 19.92
C MET A 22 -4.87 7.48 20.44
N GLU A 23 -5.48 7.26 21.61
CA GLU A 23 -6.27 8.24 22.31
C GLU A 23 -5.55 8.62 23.61
N ALA A 24 -5.01 9.84 23.64
CA ALA A 24 -4.34 10.37 24.83
C ALA A 24 -5.37 11.00 25.78
N LYS A 25 -5.34 10.59 27.05
CA LYS A 25 -6.20 11.10 28.12
C LYS A 25 -5.35 11.92 29.09
N GLY A 26 -5.70 13.19 29.25
CA GLY A 26 -5.06 14.08 30.22
C GLY A 26 -5.15 13.53 31.64
N ALA A 27 -4.18 13.89 32.48
CA ALA A 27 -4.23 13.56 33.90
C ALA A 27 -5.47 14.21 34.54
N LYS A 28 -6.15 13.48 35.42
CA LYS A 28 -7.31 14.02 36.15
C LYS A 28 -6.90 14.96 37.29
N THR A 29 -5.65 14.83 37.75
CA THR A 29 -5.07 15.59 38.85
C THR A 29 -3.80 16.28 38.39
N GLU A 30 -3.59 17.51 38.84
CA GLU A 30 -2.39 18.28 38.54
C GLU A 30 -1.15 17.59 39.13
N GLY A 31 -0.11 17.39 38.32
CA GLY A 31 1.12 16.69 38.70
C GLY A 31 1.17 15.18 38.37
N GLU A 32 0.07 14.56 37.95
CA GLU A 32 0.05 13.17 37.48
C GLU A 32 0.34 13.03 35.98
N LYS A 33 0.80 11.84 35.55
CA LYS A 33 0.97 11.53 34.12
C LYS A 33 -0.38 11.12 33.51
N GLY A 34 -0.67 11.63 32.32
CA GLY A 34 -1.80 11.18 31.53
C GLY A 34 -1.71 9.68 31.17
N THR A 35 -2.82 9.12 30.70
CA THR A 35 -2.89 7.74 30.19
C THR A 35 -3.16 7.77 28.69
N ALA A 36 -2.96 6.64 28.01
CA ALA A 36 -3.35 6.51 26.62
C ALA A 36 -3.95 5.13 26.36
N ASP A 37 -5.07 5.09 25.64
CA ASP A 37 -5.51 3.86 24.98
C ASP A 37 -4.86 3.82 23.60
N ARG A 38 -4.24 2.69 23.25
CA ARG A 38 -3.47 2.58 22.01
C ARG A 38 -3.52 1.18 21.44
N ARG A 39 -3.62 1.10 20.13
CA ARG A 39 -3.49 -0.12 19.34
C ARG A 39 -2.57 0.17 18.17
N ARG A 40 -1.52 -0.65 18.01
CA ARG A 40 -0.68 -0.61 16.82
C ARG A 40 -1.48 -1.18 15.64
N GLY A 41 -1.50 -0.45 14.52
CA GLY A 41 -2.05 -0.93 13.26
C GLY A 41 -1.39 -2.23 12.79
N VAL A 42 -2.15 -3.01 12.02
CA VAL A 42 -1.68 -4.24 11.40
C VAL A 42 -1.13 -3.98 10.00
N LEU A 43 -1.66 -2.97 9.30
CA LEU A 43 -1.16 -2.52 8.00
C LEU A 43 0.08 -1.65 8.19
N GLU A 44 1.19 -2.07 7.59
CA GLU A 44 2.44 -1.33 7.54
C GLU A 44 2.66 -0.87 6.10
N VAL A 45 2.86 0.44 5.89
CA VAL A 45 3.00 1.02 4.55
C VAL A 45 4.33 1.75 4.44
N ALA A 46 5.10 1.44 3.40
CA ALA A 46 6.31 2.15 3.07
C ALA A 46 5.98 3.49 2.37
N ARG A 47 6.90 4.46 2.42
CA ARG A 47 6.68 5.73 1.71
C ARG A 47 6.60 5.48 0.21
N ALA A 48 5.67 6.16 -0.45
CA ALA A 48 5.69 6.24 -1.90
C ALA A 48 6.90 7.04 -2.35
N ILE A 49 7.70 6.44 -3.23
CA ILE A 49 8.87 7.08 -3.84
C ILE A 49 8.64 7.20 -5.35
N SER A 50 9.12 8.29 -5.94
CA SER A 50 9.08 8.46 -7.38
C SER A 50 10.05 7.47 -8.04
N MET A 51 9.64 6.94 -9.19
CA MET A 51 10.51 6.08 -10.00
C MET A 51 11.53 6.89 -10.81
N THR A 52 11.22 8.16 -11.05
CA THR A 52 12.12 9.11 -11.71
C THR A 52 12.52 10.24 -10.75
N PRO A 53 13.72 10.82 -10.90
CA PRO A 53 14.09 12.03 -10.17
C PRO A 53 13.17 13.20 -10.53
N TYR A 54 12.90 14.07 -9.55
CA TYR A 54 12.24 15.35 -9.83
C TYR A 54 13.21 16.29 -10.54
N VAL A 55 12.78 16.84 -11.68
CA VAL A 55 13.62 17.68 -12.56
C VAL A 55 13.44 19.19 -12.36
N GLY A 56 12.60 19.62 -11.41
CA GLY A 56 12.39 21.04 -11.11
C GLY A 56 11.28 21.72 -11.92
N ASP A 57 10.28 20.96 -12.40
CA ASP A 57 9.17 21.50 -13.18
C ASP A 57 8.30 22.45 -12.35
N ILE A 58 8.17 23.68 -12.81
CA ILE A 58 7.38 24.73 -12.17
C ILE A 58 6.32 25.24 -13.14
N THR A 59 5.07 25.23 -12.69
CA THR A 59 3.98 25.93 -13.36
C THR A 59 3.85 27.35 -12.81
N TYR A 60 3.73 28.35 -13.69
CA TYR A 60 3.46 29.73 -13.29
C TYR A 60 1.98 30.03 -13.46
N ASN A 61 1.34 30.42 -12.36
CA ASN A 61 -0.08 30.62 -12.29
C ASN A 61 -0.41 32.03 -11.80
N ALA A 62 -1.62 32.49 -12.10
CA ALA A 62 -2.14 33.76 -11.62
C ALA A 62 -3.54 33.57 -11.02
N LYS A 63 -3.83 34.24 -9.90
CA LYS A 63 -5.22 34.33 -9.41
C LYS A 63 -6.04 35.22 -10.36
N SER A 64 -7.30 34.84 -10.59
CA SER A 64 -8.29 35.69 -11.29
C SER A 64 -8.83 36.80 -10.38
N GLY A 65 -9.45 37.83 -10.95
CA GLY A 65 -10.01 38.97 -10.20
C GLY A 65 -8.99 40.08 -9.92
N GLU A 66 -9.14 40.79 -8.81
CA GLU A 66 -8.24 41.90 -8.44
C GLU A 66 -6.82 41.41 -8.13
N LYS A 67 -5.87 41.92 -8.91
CA LYS A 67 -4.46 41.52 -8.84
C LYS A 67 -3.64 42.51 -8.01
N GLY A 68 -2.94 41.99 -7.01
CA GLY A 68 -1.86 42.67 -6.29
C GLY A 68 -0.53 41.91 -6.38
N ARG A 69 0.43 42.26 -5.53
CA ARG A 69 1.81 41.75 -5.55
C ARG A 69 1.95 40.23 -5.38
N THR A 70 0.97 39.57 -4.76
CA THR A 70 0.95 38.11 -4.51
C THR A 70 0.07 37.34 -5.52
N SER A 71 -0.30 37.97 -6.63
CA SER A 71 -1.22 37.35 -7.60
C SER A 71 -0.54 36.33 -8.51
N LEU A 72 0.78 36.45 -8.68
CA LEU A 72 1.60 35.49 -9.43
C LEU A 72 2.21 34.51 -8.44
N TYR A 73 2.12 33.22 -8.76
CA TYR A 73 2.70 32.16 -7.94
C TYR A 73 3.25 31.04 -8.83
N GLY A 74 4.35 30.44 -8.39
CA GLY A 74 4.88 29.20 -8.95
C GLY A 74 4.32 28.00 -8.20
N THR A 75 4.13 26.88 -8.88
CA THR A 75 3.80 25.60 -8.25
C THR A 75 4.69 24.53 -8.87
N GLU A 76 5.53 23.93 -8.04
CA GLU A 76 6.30 22.75 -8.37
C GLU A 76 5.36 21.58 -8.65
N VAL A 77 5.57 20.89 -9.76
CA VAL A 77 4.76 19.75 -10.20
C VAL A 77 5.68 18.61 -10.59
N HIS A 78 5.33 17.38 -10.26
CA HIS A 78 6.11 16.22 -10.67
C HIS A 78 5.15 15.14 -11.18
N ALA A 79 5.23 14.84 -12.47
CA ALA A 79 4.47 13.76 -13.08
C ALA A 79 5.36 12.53 -13.18
N THR A 80 5.13 11.55 -12.33
CA THR A 80 5.96 10.34 -12.23
C THR A 80 5.11 9.15 -11.81
N ARG A 81 5.62 7.95 -12.07
CA ARG A 81 5.10 6.73 -11.45
C ARG A 81 5.63 6.65 -10.03
N TYR A 82 4.76 6.32 -9.10
CA TYR A 82 5.14 6.07 -7.72
C TYR A 82 5.16 4.58 -7.45
N GLN A 83 6.15 4.14 -6.68
CA GLN A 83 6.16 2.80 -6.11
C GLN A 83 6.12 2.89 -4.59
N TYR A 84 5.36 1.98 -4.00
CA TYR A 84 5.27 1.79 -2.55
C TYR A 84 4.99 0.31 -2.28
N GLY A 85 5.30 -0.11 -1.07
CA GLY A 85 4.99 -1.45 -0.60
C GLY A 85 4.20 -1.38 0.68
N PHE A 86 3.48 -2.46 0.97
CA PHE A 86 2.82 -2.63 2.24
C PHE A 86 2.95 -4.07 2.72
N ALA A 87 2.79 -4.27 4.02
CA ALA A 87 2.78 -5.57 4.65
C ALA A 87 1.66 -5.64 5.69
N MET A 88 1.11 -6.83 5.88
CA MET A 88 0.05 -7.08 6.84
C MET A 88 0.11 -8.55 7.26
N THR A 89 -0.09 -8.82 8.55
CA THR A 89 -0.26 -10.18 9.07
C THR A 89 -1.73 -10.36 9.45
N PRO A 90 -2.55 -11.02 8.61
CA PRO A 90 -4.00 -11.13 8.81
C PRO A 90 -4.40 -11.67 10.18
N GLU A 91 -3.60 -12.57 10.77
CA GLU A 91 -3.83 -13.17 12.09
C GLU A 91 -3.84 -12.15 13.24
N ARG A 92 -3.26 -10.98 13.04
CA ARG A 92 -3.22 -9.90 14.04
C ARG A 92 -4.46 -8.99 14.00
N LEU A 93 -5.28 -9.09 12.95
CA LEU A 93 -6.55 -8.38 12.86
C LEU A 93 -7.55 -8.93 13.87
N ALA A 94 -8.44 -8.07 14.38
CA ALA A 94 -9.57 -8.53 15.20
C ALA A 94 -10.56 -9.34 14.36
N HIS A 95 -10.76 -8.96 13.10
CA HIS A 95 -11.50 -9.75 12.11
C HIS A 95 -10.59 -10.00 10.90
N LYS A 96 -10.16 -11.25 10.71
CA LYS A 96 -9.17 -11.63 9.69
C LYS A 96 -9.64 -11.30 8.28
N GLU A 97 -10.95 -11.30 8.06
CA GLU A 97 -11.60 -11.03 6.77
C GLU A 97 -11.39 -9.58 6.29
N ARG A 98 -11.08 -8.64 7.20
CA ARG A 98 -10.79 -7.23 6.87
C ARG A 98 -9.56 -7.06 5.99
N VAL A 99 -8.72 -8.10 5.90
CA VAL A 99 -7.62 -8.17 4.93
C VAL A 99 -8.15 -7.94 3.51
N PHE A 100 -9.33 -8.46 3.16
CA PHE A 100 -9.88 -8.38 1.82
C PHE A 100 -10.34 -6.96 1.49
N ASP A 101 -11.06 -6.32 2.41
CA ASP A 101 -11.48 -4.92 2.26
C ASP A 101 -10.26 -3.99 2.15
N THR A 102 -9.19 -4.28 2.90
CA THR A 102 -7.93 -3.51 2.86
C THR A 102 -7.25 -3.66 1.50
N LEU A 103 -7.15 -4.88 0.96
CA LEU A 103 -6.57 -5.13 -0.35
C LEU A 103 -7.38 -4.47 -1.47
N ASP A 104 -8.72 -4.55 -1.39
CA ASP A 104 -9.61 -3.89 -2.34
C ASP A 104 -9.45 -2.36 -2.28
N ALA A 105 -9.34 -1.79 -1.09
CA ALA A 105 -9.12 -0.35 -0.91
C ALA A 105 -7.79 0.12 -1.53
N ILE A 106 -6.70 -0.63 -1.34
CA ILE A 106 -5.38 -0.27 -1.89
C ILE A 106 -5.38 -0.36 -3.42
N VAL A 107 -5.94 -1.43 -4.00
CA VAL A 107 -5.94 -1.61 -5.46
C VAL A 107 -6.91 -0.66 -6.17
N ASN A 108 -7.94 -0.16 -5.48
CA ASN A 108 -8.89 0.80 -6.04
C ASN A 108 -8.69 2.22 -5.50
N LEU A 109 -7.45 2.59 -5.13
CA LEU A 109 -7.09 3.96 -4.76
C LEU A 109 -7.36 4.91 -5.93
N GLY A 110 -8.45 5.66 -5.86
CA GLY A 110 -8.79 6.66 -6.88
C GLY A 110 -8.13 8.01 -6.61
N GLU A 111 -8.42 8.59 -5.45
CA GLU A 111 -7.92 9.90 -5.03
C GLU A 111 -7.05 9.75 -3.78
N VAL A 112 -5.90 10.45 -3.75
CA VAL A 112 -5.13 10.65 -2.52
C VAL A 112 -5.32 12.10 -2.05
N ALA A 113 -4.86 12.46 -0.86
CA ALA A 113 -4.92 13.85 -0.41
C ALA A 113 -3.89 14.71 -1.18
N GLY A 114 -4.26 15.94 -1.51
CA GLY A 114 -3.42 16.80 -2.35
C GLY A 114 -4.26 17.72 -3.22
N ASN A 115 -3.63 18.47 -4.11
CA ASN A 115 -4.24 19.48 -4.99
C ASN A 115 -5.21 18.89 -6.07
N HIS A 116 -5.94 17.82 -5.75
CA HIS A 116 -6.81 17.05 -6.65
C HIS A 116 -8.06 17.80 -7.09
N SER A 117 -8.51 18.79 -6.32
CA SER A 117 -9.54 19.72 -6.78
C SER A 117 -9.12 20.53 -8.01
N ARG A 118 -7.82 20.53 -8.35
CA ARG A 118 -7.25 21.17 -9.53
C ARG A 118 -6.67 20.19 -10.55
N PHE A 119 -6.30 18.98 -10.14
CA PHE A 119 -5.64 18.01 -11.01
C PHE A 119 -6.23 16.60 -10.86
N LEU A 120 -6.71 16.04 -11.97
CA LEU A 120 -7.14 14.65 -12.03
C LEU A 120 -5.93 13.75 -12.25
N PHE A 121 -5.66 12.88 -11.29
CA PHE A 121 -4.61 11.87 -11.36
C PHE A 121 -5.20 10.53 -10.91
N ASP A 122 -4.96 9.49 -11.69
CA ASP A 122 -5.33 8.12 -11.34
C ASP A 122 -4.23 7.52 -10.45
N PHE A 123 -4.55 7.23 -9.20
CA PHE A 123 -3.64 6.60 -8.25
C PHE A 123 -3.81 5.08 -8.18
N SER A 124 -4.66 4.49 -9.03
CA SER A 124 -4.78 3.05 -9.10
C SER A 124 -3.48 2.46 -9.65
N PRO A 125 -3.00 1.33 -9.08
CA PRO A 125 -1.72 0.77 -9.48
C PRO A 125 -1.79 0.26 -10.92
N GLU A 126 -0.81 0.66 -11.74
CA GLU A 126 -0.61 0.10 -13.08
C GLU A 126 -0.18 -1.37 -13.00
N SER A 127 0.58 -1.74 -11.98
CA SER A 127 1.11 -3.08 -11.75
C SER A 127 1.18 -3.40 -10.26
N ILE A 128 1.02 -4.67 -9.91
CA ILE A 128 1.06 -5.17 -8.53
C ILE A 128 1.95 -6.42 -8.44
N VAL A 129 2.66 -6.53 -7.30
CA VAL A 129 3.40 -7.73 -6.91
C VAL A 129 2.97 -8.06 -5.48
N PHE A 130 2.18 -9.10 -5.32
CA PHE A 130 1.86 -9.65 -4.00
C PHE A 130 2.73 -10.85 -3.70
N ARG A 131 3.07 -11.01 -2.42
CA ARG A 131 3.76 -12.18 -1.89
C ARG A 131 3.00 -12.68 -0.67
N LEU A 132 2.57 -13.93 -0.69
CA LEU A 132 2.01 -14.62 0.48
C LEU A 132 3.09 -15.53 1.06
N THR A 133 3.60 -15.22 2.25
CA THR A 133 4.76 -15.92 2.82
C THR A 133 4.67 -16.01 4.34
N GLN A 134 5.41 -16.98 4.90
CA GLN A 134 5.69 -17.10 6.33
C GLN A 134 7.00 -16.41 6.74
N ASP A 135 7.80 -15.94 5.76
CA ASP A 135 9.00 -15.14 6.04
C ASP A 135 8.60 -13.79 6.65
N PRO A 136 9.10 -13.44 7.86
CA PRO A 136 8.80 -12.14 8.48
C PRO A 136 9.35 -10.95 7.68
N ALA A 137 10.33 -11.17 6.78
CA ALA A 137 10.87 -10.13 5.92
C ALA A 137 10.10 -10.04 4.59
N PRO A 138 9.58 -8.86 4.20
CA PRO A 138 8.85 -8.71 2.93
C PRO A 138 9.67 -9.07 1.68
N ARG A 139 10.96 -8.69 1.67
CA ARG A 139 11.92 -8.90 0.55
C ARG A 139 11.44 -8.47 -0.84
N LEU A 140 10.39 -7.65 -0.97
CA LEU A 140 9.86 -7.18 -2.26
C LEU A 140 9.71 -5.66 -2.36
N LEU A 141 10.08 -4.92 -1.31
CA LEU A 141 9.96 -3.47 -1.29
C LEU A 141 10.81 -2.83 -2.40
N TYR A 142 10.20 -1.85 -3.06
CA TYR A 142 10.77 -1.04 -4.14
C TYR A 142 11.42 -1.86 -5.26
N CYS A 143 10.72 -2.90 -5.74
CA CYS A 143 11.24 -3.80 -6.76
C CYS A 143 11.08 -3.28 -8.20
N PHE A 144 10.35 -2.19 -8.42
CA PHE A 144 10.12 -1.64 -9.74
C PHE A 144 11.23 -0.69 -10.15
N GLN A 145 11.60 -0.75 -11.42
CA GLN A 145 12.52 0.17 -12.07
C GLN A 145 11.93 0.65 -13.39
N GLN A 146 12.06 1.94 -13.67
CA GLN A 146 11.63 2.54 -14.93
C GLN A 146 12.88 2.85 -15.75
N GLU A 147 12.90 2.39 -17.00
CA GLU A 147 13.93 2.71 -17.98
C GLU A 147 13.62 4.03 -18.68
N ASP A 148 14.60 4.56 -19.43
CA ASP A 148 14.50 5.87 -20.10
C ASP A 148 13.35 5.92 -21.14
N ASP A 149 13.00 4.79 -21.74
CA ASP A 149 11.88 4.67 -22.69
C ASP A 149 10.50 4.58 -22.00
N GLY A 150 10.47 4.57 -20.67
CA GLY A 150 9.26 4.47 -19.86
C GLY A 150 8.81 3.04 -19.57
N THR A 151 9.52 2.02 -20.04
CA THR A 151 9.26 0.62 -19.74
C THR A 151 9.53 0.32 -18.27
N ILE A 152 8.69 -0.51 -17.67
CA ILE A 152 8.79 -0.91 -16.26
C ILE A 152 9.29 -2.34 -16.16
N HIS A 153 10.35 -2.52 -15.37
CA HIS A 153 10.96 -3.81 -15.06
C HIS A 153 11.04 -4.05 -13.57
N VAL A 154 11.36 -5.30 -13.20
CA VAL A 154 11.56 -5.71 -11.81
C VAL A 154 12.88 -6.48 -11.58
N PRO A 155 14.04 -5.89 -11.95
CA PRO A 155 15.32 -6.62 -11.98
C PRO A 155 15.73 -7.16 -10.60
N GLU A 156 15.47 -6.41 -9.54
CA GLU A 156 15.80 -6.82 -8.18
C GLU A 156 14.89 -7.98 -7.68
N LEU A 157 13.63 -8.03 -8.13
CA LEU A 157 12.75 -9.17 -7.86
C LEU A 157 13.27 -10.44 -8.54
N VAL A 158 13.62 -10.33 -9.83
CA VAL A 158 14.21 -11.43 -10.62
C VAL A 158 15.50 -11.93 -9.97
N ARG A 159 16.37 -11.02 -9.53
CA ARG A 159 17.62 -11.38 -8.83
C ARG A 159 17.33 -12.19 -7.56
N ARG A 160 16.36 -11.77 -6.75
CA ARG A 160 15.96 -12.46 -5.50
C ARG A 160 15.32 -13.83 -5.76
N LEU A 161 14.53 -13.97 -6.83
CA LEU A 161 13.99 -15.25 -7.28
C LEU A 161 15.11 -16.22 -7.67
N ARG A 162 16.06 -15.77 -8.51
CA ARG A 162 17.22 -16.59 -8.92
C ARG A 162 18.12 -16.99 -7.74
N ALA A 163 18.22 -16.13 -6.74
CA ALA A 163 19.00 -16.39 -5.53
C ALA A 163 18.29 -17.32 -4.53
N GLY A 164 16.99 -17.59 -4.71
CA GLY A 164 16.18 -18.37 -3.76
C GLY A 164 15.76 -17.59 -2.51
N ASP A 165 15.92 -16.26 -2.50
CA ASP A 165 15.46 -15.38 -1.40
C ASP A 165 13.93 -15.24 -1.38
N ILE A 166 13.29 -15.49 -2.52
CA ILE A 166 11.83 -15.47 -2.70
C ILE A 166 11.44 -16.76 -3.42
N VAL A 167 10.42 -17.44 -2.90
CA VAL A 167 9.88 -18.65 -3.53
C VAL A 167 8.90 -18.23 -4.63
N PRO A 168 9.05 -18.74 -5.89
CA PRO A 168 8.18 -18.35 -7.00
C PRO A 168 6.68 -18.56 -6.75
N ASP A 169 6.28 -19.67 -6.12
CA ASP A 169 4.87 -20.00 -5.80
C ASP A 169 4.22 -19.00 -4.82
N GLU A 170 5.01 -18.20 -4.09
CA GLU A 170 4.49 -17.18 -3.18
C GLU A 170 3.98 -15.93 -3.92
N LEU A 171 4.35 -15.77 -5.20
CA LEU A 171 4.15 -14.53 -5.95
C LEU A 171 2.89 -14.53 -6.82
N TYR A 172 2.16 -13.43 -6.72
CA TYR A 172 1.00 -13.12 -7.53
C TYR A 172 1.22 -11.74 -8.17
N ILE A 173 1.43 -11.72 -9.48
CA ILE A 173 1.83 -10.52 -10.22
C ILE A 173 0.73 -10.16 -11.22
N GLY A 174 0.27 -8.91 -11.17
CA GLY A 174 -0.80 -8.39 -12.01
C GLY A 174 -0.38 -7.12 -12.74
N GLY A 175 -0.88 -6.94 -13.97
CA GLY A 175 -0.63 -5.74 -14.79
C GLY A 175 0.47 -5.95 -15.84
N PRO A 176 0.89 -4.89 -16.55
CA PRO A 176 1.83 -4.98 -17.66
C PRO A 176 3.13 -5.73 -17.36
N ILE A 177 3.67 -5.63 -16.13
CA ILE A 177 4.89 -6.34 -15.76
C ILE A 177 4.76 -7.88 -15.80
N ALA A 178 3.54 -8.42 -15.75
CA ALA A 178 3.33 -9.87 -15.89
C ALA A 178 3.79 -10.40 -17.26
N SER A 179 3.97 -9.51 -18.24
CA SER A 179 4.49 -9.86 -19.55
C SER A 179 6.02 -9.93 -19.65
N ASP A 180 6.74 -9.51 -18.60
CA ASP A 180 8.21 -9.51 -18.55
C ASP A 180 8.78 -10.92 -18.78
N ALA A 181 9.76 -11.01 -19.69
CA ALA A 181 10.34 -12.29 -20.11
C ALA A 181 11.11 -12.99 -18.98
N ASP A 182 11.77 -12.24 -18.09
CA ASP A 182 12.49 -12.81 -16.96
C ASP A 182 11.50 -13.41 -15.95
N LEU A 183 10.35 -12.78 -15.71
CA LEU A 183 9.31 -13.35 -14.85
C LEU A 183 8.67 -14.59 -15.46
N LYS A 184 8.43 -14.59 -16.78
CA LYS A 184 7.90 -15.74 -17.51
C LYS A 184 8.85 -16.95 -17.55
N SER A 185 10.12 -16.76 -17.24
CA SER A 185 11.09 -17.87 -17.15
C SER A 185 10.87 -18.77 -15.92
N PHE A 186 10.02 -18.36 -14.97
CA PHE A 186 9.66 -19.15 -13.79
C PHE A 186 8.26 -19.77 -13.95
N ASP A 187 8.19 -21.10 -14.00
CA ASP A 187 6.93 -21.84 -14.24
C ASP A 187 5.89 -21.68 -13.10
N SER A 188 6.37 -21.34 -11.91
CA SER A 188 5.61 -21.35 -10.66
C SER A 188 5.01 -20.00 -10.27
N ILE A 189 5.36 -18.91 -10.95
CA ILE A 189 4.83 -17.58 -10.62
C ILE A 189 3.40 -17.45 -11.15
N HIS A 190 2.50 -16.91 -10.32
CA HIS A 190 1.14 -16.61 -10.76
C HIS A 190 1.10 -15.26 -11.48
N LEU A 191 1.11 -15.30 -12.81
CA LEU A 191 1.11 -14.12 -13.69
C LEU A 191 -0.29 -13.81 -14.25
N PHE A 192 -0.68 -12.54 -14.21
CA PHE A 192 -1.97 -12.07 -14.69
C PHE A 192 -1.83 -10.76 -15.48
N ASP A 193 -2.41 -10.68 -16.68
CA ASP A 193 -2.33 -9.47 -17.51
C ASP A 193 -2.97 -8.24 -16.82
N GLY A 194 -4.01 -8.47 -16.01
CA GLY A 194 -4.76 -7.43 -15.32
C GLY A 194 -4.53 -7.41 -13.80
N VAL A 195 -4.37 -6.21 -13.24
CA VAL A 195 -4.24 -5.96 -11.79
C VAL A 195 -5.40 -6.58 -11.00
N LYS A 196 -6.65 -6.41 -11.46
CA LYS A 196 -7.84 -6.97 -10.79
C LYS A 196 -7.84 -8.50 -10.78
N ALA A 197 -7.37 -9.14 -11.86
CA ALA A 197 -7.28 -10.59 -11.92
C ALA A 197 -6.22 -11.12 -10.94
N GLY A 198 -5.06 -10.45 -10.86
CA GLY A 198 -4.03 -10.76 -9.89
C GLY A 198 -4.50 -10.61 -8.44
N LEU A 199 -5.26 -9.55 -8.15
CA LEU A 199 -5.88 -9.35 -6.84
C LEU A 199 -6.84 -10.48 -6.46
N GLU A 200 -7.76 -10.86 -7.34
CA GLU A 200 -8.74 -11.90 -7.02
C GLU A 200 -8.09 -13.28 -6.81
N ALA A 201 -7.06 -13.61 -7.59
CA ALA A 201 -6.26 -14.81 -7.38
C ALA A 201 -5.54 -14.79 -6.03
N PHE A 202 -4.92 -13.66 -5.68
CA PHE A 202 -4.25 -13.47 -4.40
C PHE A 202 -5.23 -13.58 -3.21
N LYS A 203 -6.40 -12.94 -3.30
CA LYS A 203 -7.46 -13.04 -2.26
C LYS A 203 -7.91 -14.48 -2.06
N LYS A 204 -8.02 -15.28 -3.14
CA LYS A 204 -8.34 -16.71 -3.04
C LYS A 204 -7.24 -17.48 -2.29
N ALA A 205 -5.97 -17.19 -2.57
CA ALA A 205 -4.84 -17.80 -1.86
C ALA A 205 -4.84 -17.45 -0.36
N VAL A 206 -5.00 -16.17 -0.03
CA VAL A 206 -5.12 -15.69 1.36
C VAL A 206 -6.29 -16.38 2.08
N ARG A 207 -7.46 -16.49 1.44
CA ARG A 207 -8.63 -17.17 2.02
C ARG A 207 -8.35 -18.64 2.32
N ASN A 208 -7.67 -19.33 1.41
CA ASN A 208 -7.29 -20.72 1.63
C ASN A 208 -6.34 -20.86 2.83
N GLU A 209 -5.38 -19.95 2.98
CA GLU A 209 -4.44 -19.96 4.10
C GLU A 209 -5.12 -19.67 5.44
N LEU A 210 -6.01 -18.67 5.48
CA LEU A 210 -6.82 -18.36 6.65
C LEU A 210 -7.68 -19.56 7.10
N ASN A 211 -8.23 -20.30 6.14
CA ASN A 211 -9.02 -21.51 6.40
C ASN A 211 -8.17 -22.69 6.89
N ARG A 212 -6.91 -22.80 6.47
CA ARG A 212 -5.99 -23.83 6.98
C ARG A 212 -5.59 -23.54 8.43
N SER A 213 -5.28 -22.28 8.72
CA SER A 213 -4.90 -21.82 10.06
C SER A 213 -6.03 -21.93 11.09
N SER A 214 -7.30 -21.94 10.67
CA SER A 214 -8.44 -22.18 11.59
C SER A 214 -8.68 -23.65 11.92
N VAL A 215 -8.20 -24.58 11.09
CA VAL A 215 -8.35 -26.04 11.29
C VAL A 215 -7.21 -26.63 12.14
N GLY A 216 -6.02 -26.03 12.10
CA GLY A 216 -4.85 -26.47 12.87
C GLY A 216 -4.74 -25.92 14.31
N GLY A 217 -5.73 -25.16 14.77
CA GLY A 217 -5.72 -24.44 16.06
C GLY A 217 -6.66 -25.01 17.12
N ASN A 218 -6.75 -26.35 17.25
CA ASN A 218 -7.40 -27.06 18.37
C ASN A 218 -6.38 -27.95 19.08
#